data_AF-A0A966FPN8-F1
#
_entry.id   AF-A0A966FPN8-F1
#
_cell.length_a   1.000
_cell.length_b   1.000
_cell.length_c   1.000
_cell.angle_alpha   90.00
_cell.angle_beta   90.00
_cell.angle_gamma   90.00
#
_symmetry.space_group_name_H-M   'P 1'
#
loop_
_entity.id
_entity.type
_entity.pdbx_description
1 polymer ?
#
loop_
_entity_poly.entity_id
_entity_poly.type
_entity_poly.pdbx_seq_one_letter_code
_entity_poly.pdbx_strand_id
1 'polypeptide(L)'
;MKIKWFGHSCFLIETNGTKILTDPFDESIGYPAKFPEVDLITVSHEHSDHNAINNVKTYKQVLRGTVDKETNGIKIKGIPYFHDEARGAKRGRITIFKINSENLSLVHLS
;
A
#
# COMPACT_ATOMS: atom_id res chain seq x y z
N MET A 1 16.44 2.88 -1.10
CA MET A 1 15.09 2.32 -1.09
C MET A 1 15.20 0.87 -1.51
N LYS A 2 14.70 -0.05 -0.68
CA LYS A 2 14.69 -1.49 -0.96
C LYS A 2 13.24 -1.96 -1.07
N ILE A 3 12.96 -2.76 -2.09
CA ILE A 3 11.59 -3.22 -2.40
C ILE A 3 11.61 -4.74 -2.41
N LYS A 4 10.72 -5.36 -1.65
CA LYS A 4 10.50 -6.82 -1.64
C LYS A 4 9.05 -7.10 -2.02
N TRP A 5 8.85 -7.94 -3.02
CA TRP A 5 7.53 -8.42 -3.41
C TRP A 5 7.12 -9.63 -2.56
N PHE A 6 5.87 -9.65 -2.10
CA PHE A 6 5.29 -10.75 -1.32
C PHE A 6 4.26 -11.57 -2.11
N GLY A 7 3.81 -11.07 -3.27
CA GLY A 7 2.72 -11.64 -4.06
C GLY A 7 1.66 -10.58 -4.37
N HIS A 8 0.85 -10.80 -5.41
CA HIS A 8 -0.23 -9.89 -5.82
C HIS A 8 0.25 -8.41 -5.88
N SER A 9 -0.51 -7.47 -5.34
CA SER A 9 -0.13 -6.06 -5.18
C SER A 9 0.61 -5.74 -3.87
N CYS A 10 1.16 -6.74 -3.18
CA CYS A 10 1.81 -6.55 -1.88
C CYS A 10 3.34 -6.43 -2.00
N PHE A 11 3.84 -5.27 -1.61
CA PHE A 11 5.26 -4.95 -1.56
C PHE A 11 5.64 -4.41 -0.18
N LEU A 12 6.77 -4.86 0.35
CA LEU A 12 7.44 -4.20 1.45
C LEU A 12 8.48 -3.24 0.90
N ILE A 13 8.31 -1.97 1.22
CA ILE A 13 9.21 -0.88 0.86
C ILE A 13 9.94 -0.44 2.13
N GLU A 14 11.26 -0.63 2.16
CA GLU A 14 12.14 -0.18 3.23
C GLU A 14 12.91 1.06 2.75
N THR A 15 12.70 2.21 3.39
CA THR A 15 13.36 3.48 3.03
C THR A 15 13.46 4.40 4.24
N ASN A 16 14.57 5.15 4.37
CA ASN A 16 14.83 6.04 5.53
C ASN A 16 14.46 5.42 6.89
N GLY A 17 14.80 4.15 7.11
CA GLY A 17 14.50 3.44 8.36
C GLY A 17 13.01 3.13 8.62
N THR A 18 12.12 3.37 7.66
CA THR A 18 10.68 3.12 7.74
C THR A 18 10.29 1.95 6.85
N LYS A 19 9.42 1.07 7.35
CA LYS A 19 8.84 -0.07 6.61
C LYS A 19 7.41 0.24 6.20
N ILE A 20 7.14 0.22 4.90
CA ILE A 20 5.81 0.46 4.32
C ILE A 20 5.37 -0.82 3.61
N LEU A 21 4.23 -1.39 4.01
CA LEU A 21 3.61 -2.52 3.32
C LEU A 21 2.46 -2.02 2.44
N THR A 22 2.45 -2.40 1.18
CA THR A 22 1.31 -2.12 0.29
C THR A 22 0.35 -3.30 0.27
N ASP A 23 -0.96 -3.03 0.21
CA ASP A 23 -2.04 -3.98 -0.07
C ASP A 23 -1.83 -5.41 0.46
N PRO A 24 -1.77 -5.62 1.79
CA PRO A 24 -1.68 -6.97 2.35
C PRO A 24 -2.92 -7.78 1.92
N PHE A 25 -2.71 -9.06 1.63
CA PHE A 25 -3.73 -9.98 1.12
C PHE A 25 -3.92 -11.20 2.04
N ASP A 26 -4.97 -11.97 1.79
CA ASP A 26 -5.26 -13.23 2.50
C ASP A 26 -4.84 -14.48 1.70
N GLU A 27 -4.90 -15.65 2.35
CA GLU A 27 -4.43 -16.90 1.77
C GLU A 27 -5.19 -17.33 0.50
N SER A 28 -6.37 -16.74 0.20
CA SER A 28 -7.14 -17.06 -1.02
C SER A 28 -6.39 -16.71 -2.31
N ILE A 29 -5.40 -15.81 -2.22
CA ILE A 29 -4.56 -15.40 -3.35
C ILE A 29 -3.53 -16.46 -3.75
N GLY A 30 -3.27 -17.45 -2.88
CA GLY A 30 -2.34 -18.55 -3.18
C GLY A 30 -0.86 -18.23 -2.92
N TYR A 31 -0.56 -17.05 -2.35
CA TYR A 31 0.74 -16.72 -1.79
C TYR A 31 0.73 -16.83 -0.26
N PRO A 32 1.89 -17.04 0.40
CA PRO A 32 1.97 -17.00 1.85
C PRO A 32 1.55 -15.62 2.41
N ALA A 33 0.40 -15.56 3.07
CA ALA A 33 -0.15 -14.35 3.69
C ALA A 33 0.47 -14.07 5.08
N LYS A 34 1.81 -14.06 5.16
CA LYS A 34 2.56 -13.80 6.39
C LYS A 34 3.45 -12.58 6.21
N PHE A 35 3.06 -11.48 6.86
CA PHE A 35 3.74 -10.20 6.72
C PHE A 35 4.56 -9.85 7.97
N PRO A 36 5.70 -9.14 7.80
CA PRO A 36 6.52 -8.70 8.92
C PRO A 36 5.83 -7.56 9.69
N GLU A 37 6.40 -7.20 10.84
CA GLU A 37 6.08 -5.93 11.48
C GLU A 37 6.54 -4.76 10.61
N VAL A 38 5.68 -3.76 10.50
CA VAL A 38 5.89 -2.59 9.64
C VAL A 38 5.50 -1.31 10.36
N ASP A 39 5.86 -0.16 9.81
CA ASP A 39 5.44 1.13 10.37
C ASP A 39 4.12 1.57 9.75
N LEU A 40 4.03 1.49 8.43
CA LEU A 40 2.90 1.98 7.65
C LEU A 40 2.34 0.88 6.77
N ILE A 41 1.03 0.86 6.61
CA ILE A 41 0.35 0.07 5.58
C ILE A 41 -0.34 1.04 4.63
N THR A 42 -0.22 0.85 3.32
CA THR A 42 -1.07 1.53 2.34
C THR A 42 -2.11 0.55 1.80
N VAL A 43 -3.39 0.92 1.82
CA VAL A 43 -4.49 0.14 1.23
C VAL A 43 -5.04 0.93 0.06
N SER A 44 -4.85 0.43 -1.15
CA SER A 44 -5.33 1.05 -2.39
C SER A 44 -6.86 1.09 -2.44
N HIS A 45 -7.52 0.00 -2.07
CA HIS A 45 -8.97 -0.14 -2.03
C HIS A 45 -9.42 -1.29 -1.12
N GLU A 46 -10.71 -1.37 -0.84
CA GLU A 46 -11.27 -2.19 0.25
C GLU A 46 -11.63 -3.63 -0.14
N HIS A 47 -11.23 -4.11 -1.32
CA HIS A 47 -11.41 -5.52 -1.65
C HIS A 47 -10.53 -6.41 -0.76
N SER A 48 -11.00 -7.62 -0.45
CA SER A 48 -10.35 -8.51 0.52
C SER A 48 -8.93 -8.91 0.12
N ASP A 49 -8.67 -9.01 -1.18
CA ASP A 49 -7.37 -9.30 -1.76
C ASP A 49 -6.37 -8.13 -1.71
N HIS A 50 -6.78 -6.96 -1.19
CA HIS A 50 -5.93 -5.76 -1.04
C HIS A 50 -5.93 -5.17 0.38
N ASN A 51 -6.73 -5.71 1.31
CA ASN A 51 -6.99 -5.09 2.61
C ASN A 51 -6.98 -6.11 3.77
N ALA A 52 -6.20 -7.17 3.67
CA ALA A 52 -6.03 -8.16 4.73
C ALA A 52 -5.08 -7.66 5.83
N ILE A 53 -5.32 -6.45 6.36
CA ILE A 53 -4.50 -5.82 7.41
C ILE A 53 -4.41 -6.67 8.69
N ASN A 54 -5.40 -7.53 8.93
CA ASN A 54 -5.43 -8.45 10.07
C ASN A 54 -4.32 -9.51 10.01
N ASN A 55 -3.71 -9.73 8.84
CA ASN A 55 -2.56 -10.62 8.67
C ASN A 55 -1.23 -9.94 9.04
N VAL A 56 -1.25 -8.66 9.38
CA VAL A 56 -0.07 -7.89 9.80
C VAL A 56 -0.10 -7.71 11.32
N LYS A 57 0.87 -8.32 12.02
CA LYS A 57 0.88 -8.39 13.49
C LYS A 57 0.98 -7.03 14.17
N THR A 58 1.85 -6.16 13.66
CA THR A 58 2.21 -4.89 14.27
C THR A 58 2.37 -3.83 13.19
N TYR A 59 1.65 -2.72 13.32
CA TYR A 59 1.79 -1.53 12.49
C TYR A 59 1.39 -0.27 13.26
N LYS A 60 1.92 0.89 12.86
CA LYS A 60 1.60 2.17 13.53
C LYS A 60 0.39 2.86 12.91
N GLN A 61 0.26 2.80 11.59
CA GLN A 61 -0.82 3.48 10.88
C GLN A 61 -1.17 2.80 9.56
N VAL A 62 -2.45 2.82 9.21
CA VAL A 62 -2.95 2.48 7.88
C VAL A 62 -3.29 3.76 7.12
N LEU A 63 -2.83 3.87 5.88
CA LEU A 63 -3.06 4.97 4.96
C LEU A 63 -4.00 4.49 3.84
N ARG A 64 -5.08 5.25 3.61
CA ARG A 64 -6.12 4.96 2.62
C ARG A 64 -6.76 6.26 2.14
N GLY A 65 -7.23 6.30 0.89
CA GLY A 65 -7.86 7.48 0.31
C GLY A 65 -6.89 8.65 0.10
N THR A 66 -7.39 9.88 0.20
CA THR A 66 -6.55 11.07 0.05
C THR A 66 -5.56 11.19 1.21
N VAL A 67 -4.27 11.16 0.90
CA VAL A 67 -3.19 11.28 1.89
C VAL A 67 -2.22 12.37 1.44
N ASP A 68 -1.77 13.21 2.37
CA ASP A 68 -0.59 14.06 2.20
C ASP A 68 0.18 14.00 3.52
N LYS A 69 1.19 13.11 3.58
CA LYS A 69 1.95 12.82 4.80
C LYS A 69 3.43 13.00 4.53
N GLU A 70 4.12 13.61 5.48
CA GLU A 70 5.59 13.69 5.51
C GLU A 70 6.10 13.16 6.85
N THR A 71 7.07 12.25 6.82
CA THR A 71 7.68 11.66 8.02
C THR A 71 9.07 11.12 7.69
N ASN A 72 10.07 11.34 8.54
CA ASN A 72 11.43 10.82 8.35
C ASN A 72 12.02 11.07 6.94
N GLY A 73 11.75 12.24 6.36
CA GLY A 73 12.18 12.56 4.99
C GLY A 73 11.48 11.78 3.87
N ILE A 74 10.38 11.08 4.20
CA ILE A 74 9.52 10.36 3.26
C ILE A 74 8.24 11.17 3.07
N LYS A 75 7.90 11.50 1.82
CA LYS A 75 6.62 12.11 1.46
C LYS A 75 5.73 11.04 0.83
N ILE A 76 4.51 10.88 1.34
CA ILE A 76 3.53 9.92 0.87
C ILE A 76 2.27 10.69 0.46
N LYS A 77 1.86 10.54 -0.80
CA LYS A 77 0.60 11.06 -1.30
C LYS A 77 -0.33 9.92 -1.71
N GLY A 78 -1.57 9.99 -1.27
CA GLY A 78 -2.66 9.11 -1.69
C GLY A 78 -3.57 9.91 -2.61
N ILE A 79 -3.73 9.44 -3.84
CA ILE A 79 -4.44 10.15 -4.92
C ILE A 79 -5.63 9.29 -5.33
N PRO A 80 -6.88 9.72 -5.05
CA PRO A 80 -8.06 8.96 -5.45
C PRO A 80 -8.16 8.84 -6.97
N TYR A 81 -8.51 7.65 -7.44
CA TYR A 81 -8.75 7.35 -8.85
C TYR A 81 -9.90 6.34 -9.02
N PHE A 82 -10.25 6.03 -10.26
CA PHE A 82 -11.32 5.08 -10.58
C PHE A 82 -10.73 3.73 -10.99
N HIS A 83 -11.35 2.65 -10.52
CA HIS A 83 -10.92 1.28 -10.84
C HIS A 83 -11.43 0.81 -12.23
N ASP A 84 -12.18 1.65 -12.93
CA ASP A 84 -12.75 1.36 -14.23
C ASP A 84 -12.91 2.62 -15.08
N GLU A 85 -13.17 2.43 -16.36
CA GLU A 85 -13.40 3.52 -17.34
C GLU A 85 -14.79 4.17 -17.19
N ALA A 86 -15.66 3.61 -16.36
CA ALA A 86 -17.02 4.08 -16.10
C ALA A 86 -17.09 4.92 -14.79
N ARG A 87 -16.00 5.59 -14.43
CA ARG A 87 -15.90 6.46 -13.23
C ARG A 87 -16.19 5.72 -11.91
N GLY A 88 -15.77 4.47 -11.83
CA GLY A 88 -15.92 3.63 -10.64
C GLY A 88 -17.28 2.95 -10.53
N ALA A 89 -18.14 3.03 -11.54
CA ALA A 89 -19.48 2.44 -11.50
C ALA A 89 -19.47 0.91 -11.48
N LYS A 90 -18.39 0.26 -11.95
CA LYS A 90 -18.28 -1.20 -12.04
C LYS A 90 -17.43 -1.79 -10.92
N ARG A 91 -16.36 -1.09 -10.53
CA ARG A 91 -15.31 -1.60 -9.63
C ARG A 91 -14.94 -0.65 -8.49
N GLY A 92 -15.61 0.50 -8.40
CA GLY A 92 -15.40 1.47 -7.34
C GLY A 92 -14.16 2.36 -7.53
N ARG A 93 -13.68 2.88 -6.40
CA ARG A 93 -12.54 3.81 -6.35
C ARG A 93 -11.31 3.10 -5.82
N ILE A 94 -10.15 3.51 -6.34
CA ILE A 94 -8.83 3.11 -5.86
C ILE A 94 -8.06 4.34 -5.38
N THR A 95 -6.96 4.09 -4.70
CA THR A 95 -6.00 5.11 -4.26
C THR A 95 -4.64 4.77 -4.82
N ILE A 96 -4.13 5.65 -5.68
CA ILE A 96 -2.74 5.60 -6.14
C ILE A 96 -1.85 6.16 -5.03
N PHE A 97 -0.80 5.44 -4.66
CA PHE A 97 0.17 5.93 -3.67
C PHE A 97 1.47 6.36 -4.34
N LYS A 98 1.88 7.61 -4.13
CA LYS A 98 3.20 8.12 -4.50
C LYS A 98 4.07 8.26 -3.26
N ILE A 99 5.22 7.60 -3.25
CA ILE A 99 6.19 7.61 -2.16
C ILE A 99 7.48 8.25 -2.67
N ASN A 100 7.89 9.33 -2.03
CA ASN A 100 9.10 10.07 -2.34
C ASN A 100 10.08 9.97 -1.17
N SER A 101 11.29 9.46 -1.44
CA SER A 101 12.36 9.31 -0.45
C SER A 101 13.68 9.09 -1.17
N GLU A 102 14.80 9.49 -0.57
CA GLU A 102 16.16 9.24 -1.11
C GLU A 102 16.34 9.71 -2.57
N ASN A 103 15.76 10.86 -2.94
CA ASN A 103 15.72 11.40 -4.31
C ASN A 103 15.04 10.48 -5.35
N LEU A 104 14.29 9.47 -4.91
CA LEU A 104 13.51 8.58 -5.76
C LEU A 104 12.00 8.85 -5.63
N SER A 105 11.28 8.52 -6.70
CA SER A 105 9.81 8.51 -6.72
C SER A 105 9.33 7.10 -7.04
N LEU A 106 8.57 6.49 -6.13
CA LEU A 106 7.87 5.24 -6.35
C LEU A 106 6.37 5.54 -6.46
N VAL A 107 5.68 4.91 -7.41
CA VAL A 107 4.23 5.00 -7.56
C VAL A 107 3.63 3.60 -7.56
N HIS A 108 2.68 3.34 -6.67
CA HIS A 108 1.90 2.12 -6.60
C HIS A 108 0.52 2.36 -7.21
N LEU A 109 0.23 1.69 -8.32
CA LEU A 109 -0.95 1.88 -9.19
C LEU A 109 -1.95 0.70 -9.10
N SER A 110 -2.06 0.11 -7.92
CA SER A 110 -2.94 -1.04 -7.64
C SER A 110 -4.42 -0.69 -7.80
#